data_AF-A0A382ZXD4-F1
#
_entry.id   AF-A0A382ZXD4-F1
#
_cell.length_a   1.000
_cell.length_b   1.000
_cell.length_c   1.000
_cell.angle_alpha   90.00
_cell.angle_beta   90.00
_cell.angle_gamma   90.00
#
_symmetry.space_group_name_H-M   'P 1'
#
loop_
_entity.id
_entity.type
_entity.pdbx_description
1 polymer ?
#
loop_
_entity_poly.entity_id
_entity_poly.type
_entity_poly.pdbx_seq_one_letter_code
_entity_poly.pdbx_strand_id
1 'polypeptide(L)'
;MLPKLDTPTYRLTLPSTGEEIQYRPFLVKEQKLLMMAQESEDDNEIVDTVSQIVNACTFEKIDVNQSPMFDIEYIFLKIRGKSVGEKIDLTVTCPDDEVTTVPVQVDINEISVLMSEEHKNEIEVT
;
A
#
# COMPACT_ATOMS: atom_id res chain seq x y z
N MET A 1 19.22 3.83 -28.35
CA MET A 1 18.85 3.05 -27.15
C MET A 1 17.88 3.90 -26.36
N LEU A 2 16.70 3.36 -25.98
CA LEU A 2 15.87 4.05 -24.99
C LEU A 2 16.69 4.11 -23.68
N PRO A 3 16.77 5.28 -23.01
CA PRO A 3 17.39 5.35 -21.70
C PRO A 3 16.69 4.36 -20.77
N LYS A 4 17.46 3.41 -20.21
CA LYS A 4 16.97 2.56 -19.14
C LYS A 4 16.74 3.49 -17.95
N LEU A 5 15.50 3.57 -17.49
CA LEU A 5 15.16 4.34 -16.32
C LEU A 5 15.75 3.62 -15.10
N ASP A 6 16.85 4.14 -14.59
CA ASP A 6 17.50 3.60 -13.39
C ASP A 6 16.74 4.14 -12.17
N THR A 7 15.74 3.38 -11.72
CA THR A 7 14.96 3.75 -10.53
C THR A 7 15.59 3.16 -9.29
N PRO A 8 15.71 3.93 -8.18
CA PRO A 8 16.23 3.40 -6.94
C PRO A 8 15.38 2.23 -6.44
N THR A 9 16.05 1.18 -5.98
CA THR A 9 15.42 0.02 -5.36
C THR A 9 15.56 0.10 -3.85
N TYR A 10 14.47 -0.18 -3.16
CA TYR A 10 14.36 -0.22 -1.71
C TYR A 10 14.03 -1.64 -1.26
N ARG A 11 14.15 -1.87 0.05
CA ARG A 11 13.81 -3.15 0.67
C ARG A 11 12.76 -2.97 1.74
N LEU A 12 11.90 -3.97 1.91
CA LEU A 12 11.00 -4.08 3.03
C LEU A 12 10.88 -5.55 3.45
N THR A 13 10.54 -5.76 4.70
CA THR A 13 10.22 -7.08 5.25
C THR A 13 8.71 -7.24 5.27
N LEU A 14 8.22 -8.36 4.73
CA LEU A 14 6.79 -8.71 4.75
C LEU A 14 6.33 -9.00 6.18
N PRO A 15 5.27 -8.33 6.67
CA PRO A 15 4.71 -8.60 7.99
C PRO A 15 4.27 -10.05 8.20
N SER A 16 3.69 -10.70 7.17
CA SER A 16 3.15 -12.05 7.33
C SER A 16 4.20 -13.15 7.41
N THR A 17 5.29 -13.05 6.62
CA THR A 17 6.28 -14.12 6.47
C THR A 17 7.66 -13.79 7.03
N GLY A 18 7.96 -12.50 7.26
CA GLY A 18 9.31 -12.03 7.58
C GLY A 18 10.27 -12.06 6.37
N GLU A 19 9.78 -12.36 5.16
CA GLU A 19 10.60 -12.36 3.96
C GLU A 19 10.99 -10.92 3.56
N GLU A 20 12.26 -10.72 3.18
CA GLU A 20 12.73 -9.45 2.65
C GLU A 20 12.54 -9.39 1.13
N ILE A 21 11.81 -8.39 0.65
CA ILE A 21 11.58 -8.14 -0.77
C ILE A 21 12.18 -6.81 -1.22
N GLN A 22 12.35 -6.68 -2.53
CA GLN A 22 12.76 -5.43 -3.17
C GLN A 22 11.58 -4.77 -3.86
N TYR A 23 11.51 -3.44 -3.79
CA TYR A 23 10.52 -2.65 -4.50
C TYR A 23 11.11 -1.35 -5.04
N ARG A 24 10.41 -0.72 -5.99
CA ARG A 24 10.73 0.62 -6.50
C ARG A 24 9.55 1.59 -6.34
N PRO A 25 9.79 2.90 -6.37
CA PRO A 25 8.72 3.90 -6.44
C PRO A 25 7.91 3.80 -7.74
N PHE A 26 6.75 4.47 -7.74
CA PHE A 26 5.90 4.63 -8.90
C PHE A 26 6.64 5.33 -10.04
N LEU A 27 6.34 4.90 -11.25
CA LEU A 27 6.52 5.64 -12.47
C LEU A 27 5.32 6.55 -12.71
N VAL A 28 5.49 7.55 -13.56
CA VAL A 28 4.41 8.46 -13.99
C VAL A 28 3.18 7.69 -14.52
N LYS A 29 3.39 6.54 -15.17
CA LYS A 29 2.30 5.69 -15.65
C LYS A 29 1.45 5.08 -14.52
N GLU A 30 2.08 4.69 -13.41
CA GLU A 30 1.44 4.05 -12.26
C GLU A 30 0.70 5.09 -11.41
N GLN A 31 1.27 6.29 -11.26
CA GLN A 31 0.57 7.42 -10.64
C GLN A 31 -0.72 7.76 -11.40
N LYS A 32 -0.66 7.82 -12.73
CA LYS A 32 -1.85 8.09 -13.55
C LYS A 32 -2.90 7.00 -13.43
N LEU A 33 -2.48 5.73 -13.44
CA LEU A 33 -3.40 4.61 -13.30
C LEU A 33 -4.16 4.68 -11.96
N LEU A 34 -3.43 4.95 -10.86
CA LEU A 34 -4.04 5.10 -9.55
C LEU A 34 -5.03 6.28 -9.49
N MET A 35 -4.71 7.41 -10.11
CA MET A 35 -5.62 8.57 -10.17
C MET A 35 -6.91 8.23 -10.93
N MET A 36 -6.81 7.56 -12.08
CA MET A 36 -8.00 7.18 -12.87
C MET A 36 -8.89 6.18 -12.13
N ALA A 37 -8.29 5.20 -11.43
CA ALA A 37 -9.04 4.26 -10.61
C ALA A 37 -9.73 4.94 -9.43
N GLN A 38 -9.10 5.97 -8.83
CA GLN A 38 -9.74 6.76 -7.77
C GLN A 38 -10.91 7.60 -8.29
N GLU A 39 -10.83 8.07 -9.53
CA GLU A 39 -11.89 8.85 -10.19
C GLU A 39 -13.09 7.97 -10.61
N SER A 40 -12.94 6.66 -10.72
CA SER A 40 -14.03 5.77 -11.14
C SER A 40 -15.03 5.45 -10.03
N GLU A 41 -14.67 5.70 -8.76
CA GLU A 41 -15.47 5.38 -7.57
C GLU A 41 -15.88 3.89 -7.47
N ASP A 42 -15.22 2.99 -8.22
CA ASP A 42 -15.43 1.53 -8.16
C ASP A 42 -14.31 0.87 -7.34
N ASP A 43 -14.70 0.36 -6.16
CA ASP A 43 -13.78 -0.32 -5.24
C ASP A 43 -13.03 -1.49 -5.90
N ASN A 44 -13.66 -2.22 -6.83
CA ASN A 44 -12.99 -3.33 -7.51
C ASN A 44 -11.89 -2.82 -8.44
N GLU A 45 -12.14 -1.73 -9.17
CA GLU A 45 -11.14 -1.13 -10.06
C GLU A 45 -9.96 -0.56 -9.27
N ILE A 46 -10.23 0.02 -8.09
CA ILE A 46 -9.20 0.49 -7.17
C ILE A 46 -8.34 -0.69 -6.68
N VAL A 47 -8.97 -1.77 -6.22
CA VAL A 47 -8.26 -2.97 -5.73
C VAL A 47 -7.43 -3.63 -6.83
N ASP A 48 -7.99 -3.77 -8.04
CA ASP A 48 -7.29 -4.33 -9.19
C ASP A 48 -6.08 -3.45 -9.58
N THR A 49 -6.25 -2.13 -9.55
CA THR A 49 -5.18 -1.17 -9.84
C THR A 49 -4.07 -1.23 -8.80
N VAL A 50 -4.40 -1.26 -7.52
CA VAL A 50 -3.42 -1.42 -6.43
C VAL A 50 -2.65 -2.72 -6.59
N SER A 51 -3.35 -3.82 -6.91
CA SER A 51 -2.75 -5.13 -7.16
C SER A 51 -1.76 -5.10 -8.32
N GLN A 52 -2.14 -4.48 -9.44
CA GLN A 52 -1.26 -4.30 -10.61
C GLN A 52 -0.02 -3.47 -10.25
N ILE A 53 -0.20 -2.39 -9.48
CA ILE A 53 0.89 -1.51 -9.05
C ILE A 53 1.85 -2.26 -8.14
N VAL A 54 1.36 -2.98 -7.13
CA VAL A 54 2.19 -3.76 -6.20
C VAL A 54 2.98 -4.81 -6.96
N ASN A 55 2.34 -5.57 -7.85
CA ASN A 55 2.99 -6.58 -8.68
C ASN A 55 4.13 -5.95 -9.53
N ALA A 56 3.84 -4.86 -10.24
CA ALA A 56 4.82 -4.18 -11.10
C ALA A 56 5.96 -3.50 -10.35
N CYS A 57 5.69 -2.96 -9.15
CA CYS A 57 6.68 -2.26 -8.33
C CYS A 57 7.53 -3.22 -7.49
N THR A 58 7.11 -4.48 -7.33
CA THR A 58 7.88 -5.56 -6.68
C THR A 58 8.50 -6.53 -7.67
N PHE A 59 8.59 -6.15 -8.95
CA PHE A 59 9.24 -6.95 -10.01
C PHE A 59 8.63 -8.35 -10.18
N GLU A 60 7.31 -8.45 -10.03
CA GLU A 60 6.56 -9.71 -10.17
C GLU A 60 6.98 -10.78 -9.16
N LYS A 61 7.48 -10.35 -7.99
CA LYS A 61 7.88 -11.26 -6.89
C LYS A 61 6.76 -11.53 -5.89
N ILE A 62 5.73 -10.68 -5.87
CA ILE A 62 4.57 -10.84 -5.00
C ILE A 62 3.39 -11.35 -5.82
N ASP A 63 2.89 -12.52 -5.45
CA ASP A 63 1.59 -13.00 -5.94
C ASP A 63 0.48 -12.36 -5.11
N VAL A 64 -0.10 -11.30 -5.65
CA VAL A 64 -1.16 -10.51 -5.03
C VAL A 64 -2.43 -11.31 -4.72
N ASN A 65 -2.68 -12.42 -5.41
CA ASN A 65 -3.88 -13.25 -5.20
C ASN A 65 -3.72 -14.25 -4.06
N GLN A 66 -2.48 -14.61 -3.72
CA GLN A 66 -2.16 -15.56 -2.64
C GLN A 66 -1.64 -14.88 -1.38
N SER A 67 -1.22 -13.62 -1.49
CA SER A 67 -0.70 -12.85 -0.37
C SER A 67 -1.83 -12.34 0.52
N PRO A 68 -1.63 -12.23 1.85
CA PRO A 68 -2.58 -11.59 2.72
C PRO A 68 -2.82 -10.13 2.31
N MET A 69 -4.07 -9.67 2.38
CA MET A 69 -4.43 -8.31 1.98
C MET A 69 -3.62 -7.24 2.72
N PHE A 70 -3.35 -7.44 4.01
CA PHE A 70 -2.55 -6.50 4.81
C PHE A 70 -1.10 -6.37 4.33
N ASP A 71 -0.52 -7.43 3.74
CA ASP A 71 0.82 -7.34 3.14
C ASP A 71 0.77 -6.49 1.87
N ILE A 72 -0.28 -6.67 1.05
CA ILE A 72 -0.48 -5.88 -0.17
C ILE A 72 -0.65 -4.40 0.16
N GLU A 73 -1.49 -4.08 1.15
CA GLU A 73 -1.68 -2.71 1.63
C GLU A 73 -0.39 -2.14 2.22
N TYR A 74 0.33 -2.92 3.03
CA TYR A 74 1.60 -2.48 3.61
C TYR A 74 2.64 -2.17 2.54
N ILE A 75 2.83 -3.05 1.56
CA ILE A 75 3.73 -2.84 0.42
C ILE A 75 3.30 -1.59 -0.35
N PHE A 76 2.02 -1.45 -0.67
CA PHE A 76 1.49 -0.29 -1.37
C PHE A 76 1.79 1.02 -0.63
N LEU A 77 1.57 1.06 0.68
CA LEU A 77 1.90 2.23 1.50
C LEU A 77 3.39 2.57 1.44
N LYS A 78 4.29 1.59 1.55
CA LYS A 78 5.74 1.84 1.46
C LYS A 78 6.16 2.32 0.07
N ILE A 79 5.59 1.76 -1.00
CA ILE A 79 5.82 2.27 -2.37
C ILE A 79 5.32 3.71 -2.50
N ARG A 80 4.08 3.98 -2.07
CA ARG A 80 3.46 5.32 -2.14
C ARG A 80 4.30 6.35 -1.39
N GLY A 81 4.75 6.02 -0.17
CA GLY A 81 5.60 6.90 0.65
C GLY A 81 6.86 7.34 -0.08
N LYS A 82 7.56 6.41 -0.76
CA LYS A 82 8.75 6.73 -1.57
C LYS A 82 8.45 7.45 -2.89
N SER A 83 7.19 7.50 -3.31
CA SER A 83 6.78 8.03 -4.62
C SER A 83 6.22 9.45 -4.56
N VAL A 84 5.40 9.74 -3.54
CA VAL A 84 4.65 11.00 -3.44
C VAL A 84 4.92 11.76 -2.14
N GLY A 85 5.62 11.15 -1.19
CA GLY A 85 5.88 11.72 0.13
C GLY A 85 5.30 10.87 1.24
N GLU A 86 5.94 10.95 2.40
CA GLU A 86 5.66 10.09 3.55
C GLU A 86 4.60 10.69 4.47
N LYS A 87 4.31 11.99 4.36
CA LYS A 87 3.29 12.68 5.16
C LYS A 87 2.01 12.85 4.37
N ILE A 88 0.88 12.48 4.98
CA ILE A 88 -0.47 12.61 4.43
C ILE A 88 -1.27 13.52 5.35
N ASP A 89 -1.88 14.56 4.79
CA ASP A 89 -2.86 15.37 5.50
C ASP A 89 -4.25 14.76 5.31
N LEU A 90 -4.90 14.43 6.43
CA LEU A 90 -6.24 13.83 6.51
C LEU A 90 -7.18 14.80 7.20
N THR A 91 -8.45 14.80 6.80
CA THR A 91 -9.52 15.45 7.57
C THR A 91 -10.33 14.35 8.24
N VAL A 92 -10.30 14.30 9.56
CA VAL A 92 -10.95 13.25 10.35
C VAL A 92 -12.13 13.84 11.11
N THR A 93 -13.26 13.15 11.11
CA THR A 93 -14.43 13.49 11.92
C THR A 93 -14.22 13.04 13.36
N CYS A 94 -14.44 13.93 14.31
CA CYS A 94 -14.31 13.64 15.73
C CYS A 94 -15.38 12.62 16.17
N PRO A 95 -14.99 11.56 16.90
CA PRO A 95 -15.91 10.46 17.26
C PRO A 95 -16.87 10.81 18.39
N ASP A 96 -16.67 11.93 19.09
CA ASP A 96 -17.51 12.37 20.20
C ASP A 96 -18.78 13.10 19.75
N ASP A 97 -18.74 13.79 18.60
CA ASP A 97 -19.88 14.54 18.07
C ASP A 97 -20.29 14.18 16.64
N GLU A 98 -19.51 13.35 15.93
CA GLU A 98 -19.72 12.93 14.54
C GLU A 98 -19.90 14.07 13.53
N VAL A 99 -19.53 15.31 13.89
CA VAL A 99 -19.78 16.52 13.09
C VAL A 99 -18.52 17.37 12.94
N THR A 100 -17.76 17.57 14.02
CA THR A 100 -16.56 18.38 13.99
C THR A 100 -15.49 17.64 13.20
N THR A 101 -14.85 18.33 12.25
CA THR A 101 -13.72 17.78 11.48
C THR A 101 -12.44 18.51 11.81
N VAL A 102 -11.35 17.75 11.94
CA VAL A 102 -10.02 18.28 12.28
C VAL A 102 -8.98 17.79 11.28
N PRO A 103 -8.04 18.66 10.85
CA PRO A 103 -6.90 18.24 10.05
C PRO A 103 -5.89 17.48 10.91
N VAL A 104 -5.46 16.32 10.44
CA VAL A 104 -4.45 15.46 11.08
C VAL A 104 -3.40 15.12 10.04
N GLN A 105 -2.13 15.20 10.41
CA GLN A 105 -1.02 14.75 9.56
C GLN A 105 -0.55 13.37 10.03
N VAL A 106 -0.48 12.41 9.11
CA VAL A 106 -0.02 11.03 9.37
C VAL A 106 1.26 10.76 8.59
N ASP A 107 2.25 10.17 9.24
CA ASP A 107 3.47 9.67 8.59
C ASP A 107 3.32 8.18 8.23
N ILE A 108 3.41 7.85 6.94
CA ILE A 108 3.31 6.50 6.40
C ILE A 108 4.41 5.58 6.93
N ASN A 109 5.57 6.14 7.30
CA ASN A 109 6.65 5.35 7.88
C ASN A 109 6.26 4.79 9.26
N GLU A 110 5.45 5.52 10.01
CA GLU A 110 4.97 5.12 11.35
C GLU A 110 3.86 4.08 11.28
N ILE A 111 3.28 3.84 10.09
CA ILE A 111 2.29 2.78 9.88
C ILE A 111 3.00 1.41 9.88
N SER A 112 2.56 0.56 10.80
CA SER A 112 3.01 -0.82 10.98
C SER A 112 1.83 -1.77 11.14
N VAL A 113 1.98 -3.00 10.66
CA VAL A 113 1.02 -4.08 10.92
C VAL A 113 1.23 -4.60 12.34
N LEU A 114 0.16 -4.63 13.13
CA LEU A 114 0.18 -5.21 14.47
C LEU A 114 0.09 -6.73 14.34
N MET A 115 1.18 -7.43 14.67
CA MET A 115 1.25 -8.89 14.68
C MET A 115 1.34 -9.38 16.12
N SER A 116 0.53 -10.36 16.49
CA SER A 116 0.57 -11.02 17.80
C SER A 116 0.74 -12.53 17.63
N GLU A 117 1.23 -13.21 18.67
CA GLU A 117 1.36 -14.69 18.67
C GLU A 117 0.01 -15.40 18.60
N GLU A 118 -1.09 -14.70 18.91
CA GLU A 118 -2.44 -15.22 18.83
C GLU A 118 -2.99 -15.24 17.40
N HIS A 119 -2.37 -14.52 16.47
CA HIS A 119 -2.78 -14.54 15.06
C HIS A 119 -2.46 -15.88 14.42
N LYS A 120 -3.50 -16.54 13.88
CA LYS A 120 -3.40 -17.80 13.15
C LYS A 120 -3.90 -17.62 11.73
N ASN A 121 -3.41 -18.47 10.83
CA ASN A 121 -3.92 -18.63 9.47
C ASN A 121 -5.15 -19.55 9.40
N GLU A 122 -5.71 -19.94 10.54
CA GLU A 122 -6.90 -20.78 10.67
C GLU A 122 -8.04 -19.94 11.24
N ILE A 123 -9.22 -20.07 10.62
CA ILE A 123 -10.45 -19.42 11.08
C ILE A 123 -11.33 -20.50 11.69
N GLU A 124 -11.66 -20.36 12.98
CA GLU A 124 -12.67 -21.21 13.60
C GLU A 124 -14.07 -20.76 13.14
N VAL A 125 -14.75 -21.61 12.37
CA VAL A 125 -16.13 -21.38 11.94
C VAL A 125 -17.04 -22.19 12.88
N THR A 126 -17.91 -21.50 13.62
CA THR A 126 -18.96 -22.13 14.45
C THR A 126 -20.24 -22.35 13.66
#